data_AF-A0A015ICQ0-F1
#
_entry.id   AF-A0A015ICQ0-F1
#
_cell.length_a   1.000
_cell.length_b   1.000
_cell.length_c   1.000
_cell.angle_alpha   90.00
_cell.angle_beta   90.00
_cell.angle_gamma   90.00
#
_symmetry.space_group_name_H-M   'P 1'
#
loop_
_entity.id
_entity.type
_entity.pdbx_description
1 polymer ?
#
loop_
_entity_poly.entity_id
_entity_poly.type
_entity_poly.pdbx_seq_one_letter_code
_entity_poly.pdbx_strand_id
1 'polypeptide(L)'
;MEQKDPILPNGKKLHIFVTHDECLFYANDDCPIIWAPLGEPPLRKKGQGKSIMVSDFLLETIGCLKLTDEQAQVYPNISQEARKFLRSGKNEEEWWWTAKHLLEQH
;
A
#
# COMPACT_ATOMS: atom_id res chain seq x y z
N MET A 1 -11.02 -9.23 -15.94
CA MET A 1 -11.74 -10.50 -15.69
C MET A 1 -12.84 -10.19 -14.70
N GLU A 2 -14.02 -10.73 -14.91
CA GLU A 2 -15.14 -10.57 -13.98
C GLU A 2 -15.03 -11.67 -12.91
N GLN A 3 -15.00 -11.29 -11.64
CA GLN A 3 -14.91 -12.23 -10.53
C GLN A 3 -16.25 -12.97 -10.39
N LYS A 4 -16.22 -14.31 -10.40
CA LYS A 4 -17.40 -15.15 -10.19
C LYS A 4 -17.29 -15.86 -8.84
N ASP A 5 -18.26 -15.59 -7.97
CA ASP A 5 -18.34 -16.28 -6.68
C ASP A 5 -18.77 -17.75 -6.87
N PRO A 6 -18.20 -18.69 -6.10
CA PRO A 6 -18.57 -20.09 -6.19
C PRO A 6 -19.98 -20.32 -5.63
N ILE A 7 -20.70 -21.28 -6.22
CA ILE A 7 -21.99 -21.73 -5.69
C ILE A 7 -21.72 -22.60 -4.45
N LEU A 8 -22.20 -22.16 -3.29
CA LEU A 8 -21.99 -22.84 -2.02
C LEU A 8 -23.20 -23.69 -1.61
N PRO A 9 -22.99 -24.90 -1.05
CA PRO A 9 -24.07 -25.68 -0.45
C PRO A 9 -24.72 -24.96 0.73
N ASN A 10 -25.99 -25.30 1.01
CA ASN A 10 -26.72 -24.74 2.14
C ASN A 10 -25.94 -24.89 3.46
N GLY A 11 -25.83 -23.77 4.19
CA GLY A 11 -25.12 -23.69 5.47
C GLY A 11 -23.60 -23.55 5.36
N LYS A 12 -23.02 -23.46 4.15
CA LYS A 12 -21.60 -23.13 3.95
C LYS A 12 -21.40 -21.63 3.78
N LYS A 13 -20.23 -21.14 4.17
CA LYS A 13 -19.81 -19.75 4.02
C LYS A 13 -18.62 -19.67 3.08
N LEU A 14 -18.55 -18.60 2.30
CA LEU A 14 -17.39 -18.30 1.49
C LEU A 14 -16.25 -17.91 2.43
N HIS A 15 -15.09 -18.54 2.27
CA HIS A 15 -13.87 -18.11 2.94
C HIS A 15 -13.08 -17.24 1.98
N ILE A 16 -12.82 -16.01 2.38
CA ILE A 16 -12.02 -15.06 1.60
C ILE A 16 -10.66 -14.96 2.30
N PHE A 17 -9.60 -15.25 1.55
CA PHE A 17 -8.25 -15.06 2.04
C PHE A 17 -7.84 -13.60 1.84
N VAL A 18 -7.52 -12.94 2.95
CA VAL A 18 -7.05 -11.55 2.98
C VAL A 18 -5.61 -11.58 3.47
N THR A 19 -4.72 -11.02 2.68
CA THR A 19 -3.31 -10.84 3.03
C THR A 19 -3.04 -9.38 3.38
N HIS A 20 -1.97 -9.18 4.15
CA HIS A 20 -1.49 -7.86 4.54
C HIS A 20 0.01 -7.83 4.31
N ASP A 21 0.50 -6.71 3.78
CA ASP A 21 1.93 -6.48 3.58
C ASP A 21 2.26 -4.99 3.72
N GLU A 22 3.53 -4.73 4.02
CA GLU A 22 4.10 -3.39 4.21
C GLU A 22 5.29 -3.21 3.25
N CYS A 23 5.28 -2.13 2.48
CA CYS A 23 6.36 -1.81 1.56
C CYS A 23 6.91 -0.42 1.80
N LEU A 24 8.24 -0.28 1.78
CA LEU A 24 8.93 0.99 1.94
C LEU A 24 9.50 1.44 0.60
N PHE A 25 9.08 2.62 0.15
CA PHE A 25 9.58 3.24 -1.07
C PHE A 25 10.40 4.47 -0.72
N TYR A 26 11.58 4.58 -1.28
CA TYR A 26 12.43 5.75 -1.16
C TYR A 26 12.36 6.64 -2.40
N ALA A 27 12.49 7.94 -2.22
CA ALA A 27 12.50 8.93 -3.29
C ALA A 27 13.61 8.70 -4.31
N ASN A 28 14.70 8.05 -3.89
CA ASN A 28 15.82 7.70 -4.75
C ASN A 28 15.98 6.17 -4.90
N ASP A 29 14.90 5.38 -4.81
CA ASP A 29 14.87 3.96 -5.28
C ASP A 29 14.99 3.86 -6.82
N ASP A 30 15.59 4.88 -7.43
CA ASP A 30 15.71 5.10 -8.86
C ASP A 30 16.35 3.94 -9.60
N CYS A 31 15.94 3.84 -10.86
CA CYS A 31 16.57 3.05 -11.89
C CYS A 31 18.10 3.29 -11.90
N PRO A 32 18.93 2.23 -12.04
CA PRO A 32 20.39 2.38 -12.09
C PRO A 32 20.89 3.19 -13.31
N ILE A 33 20.01 3.57 -14.22
CA ILE A 33 20.34 4.29 -15.46
C ILE A 33 20.16 5.79 -15.24
N ILE A 34 21.23 6.53 -15.46
CA ILE A 34 21.27 8.00 -15.32
C ILE A 34 21.74 8.58 -16.66
N TRP A 35 21.07 9.62 -17.14
CA TRP A 35 21.55 10.44 -18.25
C TRP A 35 22.52 11.48 -17.72
N ALA A 36 23.78 11.41 -18.14
CA ALA A 36 24.83 12.35 -17.75
C ALA A 36 25.60 12.84 -18.98
N PRO A 37 26.13 14.09 -18.95
CA PRO A 37 27.01 14.60 -20.00
C PRO A 37 28.24 13.70 -20.17
N LEU A 38 28.70 13.56 -21.41
CA LEU A 38 29.88 12.75 -21.72
C LEU A 38 31.12 13.38 -21.08
N GLY A 39 31.81 12.64 -20.21
CA GLY A 39 33.02 13.09 -19.52
C GLY A 39 32.78 13.70 -18.14
N GLU A 40 31.53 13.84 -17.70
CA GLU A 40 31.20 14.30 -16.35
C GLU A 40 30.66 13.15 -15.49
N PRO A 41 31.16 12.97 -14.25
CA PRO A 41 30.59 11.99 -13.35
C PRO A 41 29.17 12.43 -12.93
N PRO A 42 28.17 11.53 -12.94
CA PRO A 42 26.82 11.86 -12.52
C PRO A 42 26.80 12.30 -11.05
N LEU A 43 26.26 13.51 -10.80
CA LEU A 43 26.08 14.03 -9.44
C LEU A 43 24.82 13.43 -8.81
N ARG A 44 24.95 12.31 -8.11
CA ARG A 44 23.88 11.74 -7.29
C ARG A 44 24.02 12.21 -5.84
N LYS A 45 22.92 12.69 -5.23
CA LYS A 45 22.90 12.91 -3.78
C LYS A 45 23.18 11.59 -3.07
N LYS A 46 24.15 11.59 -2.14
CA LYS A 46 24.49 10.41 -1.34
C LYS A 46 23.37 10.14 -0.32
N GLY A 47 22.45 9.24 -0.65
CA GLY A 47 21.37 8.78 0.23
C GLY A 47 20.13 8.36 -0.54
N GLN A 48 19.25 7.57 0.08
CA GLN A 48 18.00 7.11 -0.54
C GLN A 48 16.92 8.21 -0.61
N GLY A 49 17.15 9.37 0.02
CA GLY A 49 16.15 10.44 0.06
C GLY A 49 15.09 10.18 1.13
N LYS A 50 13.93 10.84 0.99
CA LYS A 50 12.77 10.60 1.88
C LYS A 50 12.13 9.26 1.54
N SER A 51 11.46 8.64 2.50
CA SER A 51 10.71 7.40 2.27
C SER A 51 9.23 7.53 2.60
N ILE A 52 8.43 6.74 1.90
CA ILE A 52 7.03 6.50 2.21
C ILE A 52 6.84 5.01 2.42
N MET A 53 6.33 4.63 3.58
CA MET A 53 5.88 3.29 3.86
C MET A 53 4.40 3.20 3.50
N VAL A 54 4.03 2.15 2.80
CA VAL A 54 2.67 1.84 2.40
C VAL A 54 2.29 0.53 3.05
N SER A 55 1.16 0.54 3.75
CA SER A 55 0.56 -0.66 4.33
C SER A 55 -0.80 -0.86 3.68
N ASP A 56 -1.10 -2.08 3.22
CA ASP A 56 -2.35 -2.37 2.51
C ASP A 56 -2.81 -3.82 2.70
N PHE A 57 -4.10 -4.04 2.50
CA PHE A 57 -4.70 -5.37 2.48
C PHE A 57 -4.94 -5.81 1.04
N LEU A 58 -4.50 -7.01 0.71
CA LEU A 58 -4.56 -7.57 -0.64
C LEU A 58 -5.38 -8.85 -0.64
N LEU A 59 -6.30 -8.92 -1.59
CA LEU A 59 -7.11 -10.09 -1.90
C LEU A 59 -6.72 -10.57 -3.29
N GLU A 60 -6.67 -11.88 -3.47
CA GLU A 60 -6.41 -12.49 -4.79
C GLU A 60 -7.44 -12.04 -5.83
N THR A 61 -8.67 -11.74 -5.38
CA THR A 61 -9.80 -11.60 -6.28
C THR A 61 -10.01 -10.16 -6.76
N ILE A 62 -9.87 -9.16 -5.87
CA ILE A 62 -10.09 -7.73 -6.16
C ILE A 62 -8.81 -6.87 -6.07
N GLY A 63 -7.68 -7.47 -5.69
CA GLY A 63 -6.47 -6.72 -5.38
C GLY A 63 -6.61 -5.98 -4.05
N CYS A 64 -6.39 -4.66 -4.05
CA CYS A 64 -6.47 -3.85 -2.83
C CYS A 64 -7.88 -3.84 -2.24
N LEU A 65 -7.98 -4.01 -0.93
CA LEU A 65 -9.22 -3.92 -0.19
C LEU A 65 -9.75 -2.48 -0.20
N LYS A 66 -10.87 -2.27 -0.90
CA LYS A 66 -11.51 -0.98 -1.05
C LYS A 66 -13.03 -1.09 -1.18
N LEU A 67 -13.73 -0.04 -0.79
CA LEU A 67 -15.15 0.13 -1.02
C LEU A 67 -15.42 0.48 -2.49
N THR A 68 -16.55 -0.02 -2.99
CA THR A 68 -17.17 0.49 -4.23
C THR A 68 -17.72 1.90 -4.01
N ASP A 69 -17.98 2.63 -5.09
CA ASP A 69 -18.51 3.99 -5.00
C ASP A 69 -19.91 4.00 -4.35
N GLU A 70 -20.73 2.97 -4.59
CA GLU A 70 -22.02 2.81 -3.92
C GLU A 70 -21.86 2.54 -2.42
N GLN A 71 -20.90 1.69 -2.03
CA GLN A 71 -20.62 1.42 -0.62
C GLN A 71 -20.05 2.64 0.11
N ALA A 72 -19.20 3.43 -0.55
CA ALA A 72 -18.63 4.65 0.01
C ALA A 72 -19.72 5.70 0.31
N GLN A 73 -20.78 5.76 -0.49
CA GLN A 73 -21.95 6.60 -0.21
C GLN A 73 -22.75 6.12 1.02
N VAL A 74 -22.86 4.80 1.22
CA VAL A 74 -23.55 4.21 2.38
C VAL A 74 -22.71 4.37 3.66
N TYR A 75 -21.38 4.33 3.55
CA TYR A 75 -20.45 4.40 4.67
C TYR A 75 -19.47 5.58 4.55
N PRO A 76 -19.95 6.84 4.61
CA PRO A 76 -19.12 8.02 4.35
C PRO A 76 -18.03 8.27 5.40
N ASN A 77 -18.12 7.62 6.57
CA ASN A 77 -17.14 7.73 7.64
C ASN A 77 -16.01 6.69 7.53
N ILE A 78 -16.10 5.76 6.58
CA ILE A 78 -15.07 4.74 6.34
C ILE A 78 -14.22 5.19 5.16
N SER A 79 -12.90 5.03 5.28
CA SER A 79 -11.99 5.32 4.17
C SER A 79 -12.34 4.43 2.97
N GLN A 80 -12.30 5.00 1.76
CA GLN A 80 -12.59 4.22 0.56
C GLN A 80 -11.59 3.08 0.36
N GLU A 81 -10.31 3.30 0.69
CA GLU A 81 -9.27 2.26 0.67
C GLU A 81 -8.80 1.98 2.10
N ALA A 82 -8.50 0.72 2.40
CA ALA A 82 -7.89 0.33 3.68
C ALA A 82 -6.41 0.75 3.78
N ARG A 83 -5.82 1.27 2.70
CA ARG A 83 -4.41 1.66 2.61
C ARG A 83 -4.05 2.77 3.59
N LYS A 84 -2.88 2.64 4.22
CA LYS A 84 -2.28 3.68 5.04
C LYS A 84 -0.89 4.03 4.53
N PHE A 85 -0.56 5.31 4.69
CA PHE A 85 0.74 5.86 4.34
C PHE A 85 1.41 6.37 5.60
N LEU A 86 2.63 5.93 5.83
CA LEU A 86 3.50 6.46 6.85
C LEU A 86 4.68 7.12 6.17
N ARG A 87 4.83 8.43 6.36
CA ARG A 87 6.03 9.11 5.91
C ARG A 87 7.09 8.92 6.99
N SER A 88 8.29 8.49 6.58
CA SER A 88 9.42 8.29 7.49
C SER A 88 10.57 9.24 7.12
N GLY A 89 11.14 9.89 8.14
CA GLY A 89 12.24 10.84 7.99
C GLY A 89 12.65 11.51 9.30
N LYS A 90 13.79 12.23 9.27
CA LYS A 90 14.46 12.82 10.43
C LYS A 90 13.61 13.79 11.29
N ASN A 91 12.45 14.21 10.79
CA ASN A 91 11.53 15.17 11.41
C ASN A 91 10.07 14.65 11.46
N GLU A 92 9.83 13.37 11.21
CA GLU A 92 8.51 12.75 11.32
C GLU A 92 8.46 11.92 12.61
N GLU A 93 7.32 11.99 13.33
CA GLU A 93 7.19 11.44 14.69
C GLU A 93 7.25 9.90 14.71
N GLU A 94 6.91 9.25 13.59
CA GLU A 94 6.81 7.79 13.49
C GLU A 94 7.80 7.24 12.45
N TRP A 95 8.75 6.45 12.94
CA TRP A 95 9.91 6.00 12.16
C TRP A 95 9.72 4.64 11.48
N TRP A 96 8.78 3.82 11.96
CA TRP A 96 8.54 2.46 11.52
C TRP A 96 7.09 2.02 11.80
N TRP A 97 6.60 1.06 11.02
CA TRP A 97 5.25 0.53 11.18
C TRP A 97 5.15 -0.48 12.32
N THR A 98 4.13 -0.34 13.15
CA THR A 98 3.95 -1.14 14.36
C THR A 98 2.63 -1.91 14.30
N ALA A 99 2.50 -2.95 15.13
CA ALA A 99 1.22 -3.66 15.28
C ALA A 99 0.05 -2.74 15.69
N LYS A 100 0.32 -1.62 16.36
CA LYS A 100 -0.71 -0.62 16.68
C LYS A 100 -1.27 0.02 15.41
N HIS A 101 -0.40 0.36 14.46
CA HIS A 101 -0.83 0.93 13.17
C HIS A 101 -1.68 -0.07 12.38
N LEU A 102 -1.34 -1.36 12.44
CA LEU A 102 -2.15 -2.43 11.84
C LEU A 102 -3.55 -2.52 12.47
N LEU A 103 -3.64 -2.45 13.80
CA LEU A 103 -4.93 -2.49 14.52
C LEU A 103 -5.81 -1.26 14.24
N GLU A 104 -5.19 -0.12 13.93
CA GLU A 104 -5.88 1.13 13.60
C GLU A 104 -6.22 1.24 12.09
N GLN A 105 -5.76 0.31 11.27
CA GLN A 105 -6.01 0.28 9.83
C GLN A 105 -7.40 -0.31 9.52
N HIS A 106 -8.33 0.55 9.12
CA HIS A 106 -9.71 0.23 8.74
C HIS A 106 -10.21 1.21 7.67
#